data_AF-A0A3D1I9C5-F1
#
_entry.id   AF-A0A3D1I9C5-F1
#
_cell.length_a   1.000
_cell.length_b   1.000
_cell.length_c   1.000
_cell.angle_alpha   90.00
_cell.angle_beta   90.00
_cell.angle_gamma   90.00
#
_symmetry.space_group_name_H-M   'P 1'
#
loop_
_entity.id
_entity.type
_entity.pdbx_description
1 polymer ?
#
loop_
_entity_poly.entity_id
_entity_poly.type
_entity_poly.pdbx_seq_one_letter_code
_entity_poly.pdbx_strand_id
1 'polypeptide(L)'
;MILCGVDVFLWTPETPELPTQIGPFRLELISNRGTRVYPPPAPDIDLIDWPRVRFLSEEQVEDRQVDELLAELTAAGWVWTKSQKLYRKDGVDLFSQPY
;
A
#
# COMPACT_ATOMS: atom_id res chain seq x y z
N MET A 1 19.39 5.75 5.03
CA MET A 1 18.11 5.02 5.02
C MET A 1 17.01 6.06 4.92
N ILE A 2 16.09 5.91 3.98
CA ILE A 2 15.00 6.85 3.75
C ILE A 2 13.67 6.12 3.87
N LEU A 3 12.66 6.81 4.38
CA LEU A 3 11.27 6.36 4.29
C LEU A 3 10.80 6.63 2.86
N CYS A 4 10.30 5.59 2.17
CA CYS A 4 9.95 5.66 0.74
C CYS A 4 8.58 5.06 0.44
N GLY A 5 7.78 4.71 1.45
CA GLY A 5 6.47 4.12 1.21
C GLY A 5 5.77 3.64 2.47
N VAL A 6 4.58 3.08 2.27
CA VAL A 6 3.76 2.47 3.31
C VAL A 6 2.92 1.34 2.72
N ASP A 7 2.89 0.21 3.42
CA ASP A 7 1.89 -0.84 3.24
C ASP A 7 0.71 -0.55 4.18
N VAL A 8 -0.51 -0.51 3.65
CA VAL A 8 -1.75 -0.33 4.42
C VAL A 8 -2.64 -1.56 4.23
N PHE A 9 -3.17 -2.09 5.31
CA PHE A 9 -4.07 -3.24 5.30
C PHE A 9 -5.50 -2.73 5.46
N LEU A 10 -6.30 -2.88 4.41
CA LEU A 10 -7.70 -2.45 4.39
C LEU A 10 -8.61 -3.60 4.81
N TRP A 11 -9.76 -3.30 5.41
CA TRP A 11 -10.82 -4.26 5.65
C TRP A 11 -11.89 -4.12 4.58
N THR A 12 -11.86 -5.02 3.61
CA THR A 12 -12.84 -5.10 2.51
C THR A 12 -12.80 -6.48 1.88
N PRO A 13 -13.96 -7.10 1.56
CA PRO A 13 -14.01 -8.41 0.89
C PRO A 13 -13.55 -8.35 -0.58
N GLU A 14 -13.48 -7.16 -1.17
CA GLU A 14 -13.19 -6.96 -2.59
C GLU A 14 -11.80 -6.33 -2.80
N THR A 15 -11.30 -6.36 -4.04
CA THR A 15 -10.11 -5.57 -4.38
C THR A 15 -10.48 -4.09 -4.35
N PRO A 16 -9.87 -3.27 -3.48
CA PRO A 16 -10.24 -1.87 -3.33
C PRO A 16 -9.89 -1.06 -4.59
N GLU A 17 -10.83 -0.23 -5.04
CA GLU A 17 -10.58 0.78 -6.06
C GLU A 17 -10.03 2.04 -5.39
N LEU A 18 -8.73 2.28 -5.56
CA LEU A 18 -8.02 3.38 -4.93
C LEU A 18 -7.45 4.34 -5.98
N PRO A 19 -7.30 5.63 -5.64
CA PRO A 19 -6.54 6.56 -6.48
C PRO A 19 -5.13 6.03 -6.75
N THR A 20 -4.65 6.20 -7.98
CA THR A 20 -3.29 5.79 -8.35
C THR A 20 -2.23 6.67 -7.68
N GLN A 21 -2.62 7.85 -7.19
CA GLN A 21 -1.75 8.81 -6.50
C GLN A 21 -2.50 9.41 -5.28
N ILE A 22 -1.84 9.43 -4.13
CA ILE A 22 -2.26 10.13 -2.90
C ILE A 22 -1.04 10.90 -2.37
N GLY A 23 -1.11 12.24 -2.38
CA GLY A 23 0.03 13.08 -2.04
C GLY A 23 1.30 12.71 -2.83
N PRO A 24 2.45 12.45 -2.18
CA PRO A 24 3.68 12.01 -2.86
C PRO A 24 3.68 10.51 -3.23
N PHE A 25 2.68 9.74 -2.80
CA PHE A 25 2.68 8.30 -2.97
C PHE A 25 1.91 7.85 -4.20
N ARG A 26 2.50 6.92 -4.94
CA ARG A 26 1.86 6.16 -6.01
C ARG A 26 1.40 4.81 -5.48
N LEU A 27 0.18 4.40 -5.86
CA LEU A 27 -0.29 3.03 -5.67
C LEU A 27 0.53 2.08 -6.54
N GLU A 28 1.35 1.25 -5.91
CA GLU A 28 2.24 0.32 -6.61
C GLU A 28 1.59 -1.05 -6.78
N LEU A 29 0.84 -1.49 -5.77
CA LEU A 29 0.43 -2.88 -5.64
C LEU A 29 -0.80 -3.00 -4.74
N ILE A 30 -1.70 -3.91 -5.11
CA ILE A 30 -2.63 -4.51 -4.16
C ILE A 30 -2.42 -6.02 -4.19
N SER A 31 -2.41 -6.63 -3.01
CA SER A 31 -2.22 -8.06 -2.85
C SER A 31 -3.13 -8.62 -1.78
N ASN A 32 -3.49 -9.89 -1.94
CA ASN A 32 -4.27 -10.64 -0.97
C ASN A 32 -3.47 -11.90 -0.58
N ARG A 33 -3.30 -12.16 0.72
CA ARG A 33 -2.48 -13.27 1.24
C ARG A 33 -1.06 -13.37 0.64
N GLY A 34 -0.49 -12.23 0.26
CA GLY A 34 0.86 -12.14 -0.34
C GLY A 34 0.89 -12.28 -1.86
N THR A 35 -0.22 -12.63 -2.50
CA THR A 35 -0.37 -12.75 -3.96
C THR A 35 -0.84 -11.43 -4.56
N ARG A 36 -0.16 -10.96 -5.61
CA ARG A 36 -0.56 -9.75 -6.33
C ARG A 36 -1.93 -9.91 -7.02
N VAL A 37 -2.83 -8.95 -6.78
CA VAL A 37 -4.13 -8.82 -7.46
C VAL A 37 -4.26 -7.53 -8.27
N TYR A 38 -3.43 -6.53 -7.98
CA TYR A 38 -3.27 -5.30 -8.77
C TYR A 38 -1.78 -4.97 -8.94
N PRO A 39 -1.34 -4.50 -10.13
CA PRO A 39 -2.13 -4.37 -11.36
C PRO A 39 -2.61 -5.73 -11.91
N PRO A 40 -3.69 -5.76 -12.70
CA PRO A 40 -4.17 -6.98 -13.32
C PRO A 40 -3.13 -7.60 -14.26
N PRO A 41 -3.21 -8.91 -14.56
CA PRO A 41 -4.29 -9.84 -14.16
C PRO A 41 -4.13 -10.35 -12.72
N ALA A 42 -5.26 -10.46 -12.00
CA ALA A 42 -5.32 -11.17 -10.74
C ALA A 42 -5.42 -12.69 -11.01
N PRO A 43 -4.69 -13.55 -10.27
CA PRO A 43 -4.87 -15.00 -10.35
C PRO A 43 -6.24 -15.40 -9.77
N ASP A 44 -6.74 -16.57 -10.18
CA ASP A 44 -7.94 -17.17 -9.62
C ASP A 44 -7.63 -17.70 -8.20
N ILE A 45 -7.89 -16.87 -7.19
CA ILE A 45 -7.60 -17.15 -5.78
C ILE A 45 -8.77 -16.75 -4.89
N ASP A 46 -8.93 -17.48 -3.78
CA ASP A 46 -9.82 -17.05 -2.70
C ASP A 46 -9.27 -15.79 -2.03
N LEU A 47 -10.00 -14.68 -2.15
CA LEU A 47 -9.71 -13.44 -1.46
C LEU A 47 -10.20 -13.50 -0.02
N ILE A 48 -9.36 -13.07 0.92
CA ILE A 48 -9.83 -12.72 2.27
C ILE A 48 -10.12 -11.22 2.35
N ASP A 49 -10.81 -10.81 3.40
CA ASP A 49 -11.25 -9.43 3.60
C ASP A 49 -10.15 -8.46 4.08
N TRP A 50 -8.87 -8.86 3.98
CA TRP A 50 -7.71 -8.06 4.37
C TRP A 50 -6.65 -7.91 3.26
N PRO A 51 -6.95 -7.20 2.16
CA PRO A 51 -5.94 -6.84 1.19
C PRO A 51 -4.88 -5.89 1.77
N ARG A 52 -3.62 -6.12 1.38
CA ARG A 52 -2.52 -5.18 1.56
C ARG A 52 -2.41 -4.31 0.31
N VAL A 53 -2.43 -3.00 0.52
CA VAL A 53 -2.23 -1.96 -0.48
C VAL A 53 -0.87 -1.32 -0.23
N ARG A 54 -0.04 -1.23 -1.27
CA ARG A 54 1.29 -0.63 -1.19
C ARG A 54 1.34 0.70 -1.91
N PHE A 55 1.78 1.70 -1.18
CA PHE A 55 2.04 3.04 -1.66
C PHE A 55 3.54 3.31 -1.61
N LEU A 56 4.15 3.71 -2.72
CA LEU A 56 5.57 4.05 -2.81
C LEU A 56 5.77 5.49 -3.27
N SER A 57 6.87 6.10 -2.87
CA SER A 57 7.37 7.38 -3.37
C SER A 57 8.76 7.18 -3.97
N GLU A 58 9.04 7.87 -5.07
CA GLU A 58 10.38 7.90 -5.67
C GLU A 58 11.37 8.68 -4.79
N GLU A 59 10.85 9.68 -4.08
CA GLU A 59 11.59 10.53 -3.15
C GLU A 59 11.39 10.11 -1.69
N GLN A 60 12.28 10.60 -0.82
CA GLN A 60 12.09 10.46 0.63
C GLN A 60 10.81 11.18 1.06
N VAL A 61 10.00 10.49 1.87
CA VAL A 61 8.84 11.06 2.52
C VAL A 61 9.07 11.20 4.03
N GLU A 62 8.25 12.03 4.66
CA GLU A 62 8.21 12.28 6.10
C GLU A 62 7.03 11.56 6.74
N ASP A 63 7.11 11.34 8.05
CA ASP A 63 6.06 10.67 8.82
C ASP A 63 4.69 11.36 8.67
N ARG A 64 4.65 12.70 8.65
CA ARG A 64 3.41 13.46 8.44
C ARG A 64 2.71 13.10 7.11
N GLN A 65 3.46 12.76 6.07
CA GLN A 65 2.89 12.42 4.77
C GLN A 65 2.26 11.03 4.81
N VAL A 66 2.79 10.12 5.64
CA VAL A 66 2.14 8.84 5.92
C VAL A 66 0.83 9.07 6.69
N ASP A 67 0.84 9.97 7.68
CA ASP A 67 -0.38 10.32 8.43
C ASP A 67 -1.44 10.96 7.52
N GLU A 68 -1.05 11.86 6.62
CA GLU A 68 -1.92 12.47 5.59
C GLU A 68 -2.54 11.40 4.68
N LEU A 69 -1.76 10.43 4.20
CA LEU A 69 -2.28 9.32 3.40
C LEU A 69 -3.31 8.48 4.16
N LEU A 70 -3.04 8.15 5.43
CA LEU A 70 -3.98 7.39 6.26
C LEU A 70 -5.26 8.18 6.52
N ALA A 71 -5.15 9.49 6.74
CA ALA A 71 -6.29 10.39 6.90
C ALA A 71 -7.13 10.47 5.62
N GLU A 72 -6.51 10.53 4.44
CA GLU A 72 -7.21 10.50 3.15
C GLU A 72 -7.97 9.18 2.94
N LEU A 73 -7.36 8.03 3.25
CA LEU A 73 -8.04 6.73 3.17
C LEU A 73 -9.25 6.68 4.12
N THR A 74 -9.08 7.15 5.37
CA THR A 74 -10.18 7.21 6.34
C THR A 74 -11.29 8.18 5.89
N ALA A 75 -10.94 9.34 5.35
CA ALA A 75 -11.91 10.32 4.83
C ALA A 75 -12.68 9.79 3.62
N ALA A 76 -12.06 8.94 2.80
CA ALA A 76 -12.71 8.23 1.70
C ALA A 76 -13.61 7.06 2.17
N GLY A 77 -13.68 6.79 3.47
CA GLY A 77 -14.53 5.75 4.06
C GLY A 77 -13.86 4.38 4.20
N TRP A 78 -12.56 4.26 3.92
CA TRP A 78 -11.85 3.01 4.09
C TRP A 78 -11.55 2.74 5.57
N VAL A 79 -11.82 1.50 5.98
CA VAL A 79 -11.36 0.97 7.27
C VAL A 79 -10.01 0.31 7.06
N TRP A 80 -8.99 0.77 7.78
CA TRP A 80 -7.67 0.15 7.78
C TRP A 80 -7.35 -0.42 9.16
N THR A 81 -6.61 -1.53 9.21
CA THR A 81 -6.32 -2.27 10.44
C THR A 81 -4.86 -2.16 10.85
N LYS A 82 -3.97 -1.93 9.88
CA LYS A 82 -2.52 -1.83 10.08
C LYS A 82 -1.89 -0.99 8.99
N SER A 83 -0.84 -0.25 9.35
CA SER A 83 0.10 0.36 8.43
C SER A 83 1.54 -0.06 8.75
N GLN A 84 2.38 -0.19 7.73
CA GLN A 84 3.80 -0.51 7.87
C GLN A 84 4.64 0.37 6.94
N LYS A 85 5.49 1.20 7.53
CA LYS A 85 6.45 2.05 6.80
C LYS A 85 7.46 1.21 6.03
N LEU A 86 7.80 1.66 4.82
CA LEU A 86 8.73 1.00 3.91
C LEU A 86 9.98 1.86 3.74
N TYR A 87 11.15 1.23 3.84
CA TYR A 87 12.43 1.93 3.84
C TYR A 87 13.33 1.45 2.73
N ARG A 88 14.17 2.36 2.24
CA ARG A 88 15.26 2.10 1.31
C ARG A 88 16.58 2.50 1.92
N LYS A 89 17.62 1.69 1.73
CA LYS A 89 18.99 2.00 2.17
C LYS A 89 19.93 1.76 1.00
N ASP A 90 20.69 2.80 0.64
CA ASP A 90 21.70 2.74 -0.42
C ASP A 90 21.14 2.22 -1.77
N GLY A 91 19.93 2.67 -2.11
CA GLY A 91 19.21 2.24 -3.32
C GLY A 91 18.49 0.89 -3.20
N VAL A 92 18.69 0.15 -2.11
CA VAL A 92 18.11 -1.19 -1.90
C VAL A 92 16.87 -1.12 -1.02
N ASP A 93 15.78 -1.68 -1.51
CA ASP A 93 14.53 -1.81 -0.75
C ASP A 93 14.70 -2.78 0.43
N LEU A 94 14.25 -2.37 1.61
CA LEU A 94 14.28 -3.18 2.85
C LEU A 94 12.96 -3.92 3.09
N PHE A 95 12.21 -4.18 2.02
CA PHE A 95 10.92 -4.85 2.03
C PHE A 95 10.83 -5.82 0.85
N SER A 96 10.06 -6.89 1.01
CA SER A 96 9.87 -7.87 -0.04
C SER A 96 8.91 -7.38 -1.12
N GLN A 97 9.10 -7.92 -2.32
CA GLN A 97 8.10 -7.82 -3.38
C GLN A 97 7.00 -8.88 -3.18
N PRO A 98 5.75 -8.60 -3.58
CA PRO A 98 4.70 -9.62 -3.66
C PRO A 98 5.09 -10.72 -4.64
N TYR A 99 4.53 -11.92 -4.42
CA TYR A 99 4.60 -13.02 -5.37
C TYR A 99 3.49 -12.92 -6.42
#